data_AF-A0A1S2P9C9-F1
#
_entry.id   AF-A0A1S2P9C9-F1
#
_cell.length_a   1.000
_cell.length_b   1.000
_cell.length_c   1.000
_cell.angle_alpha   90.00
_cell.angle_beta   90.00
_cell.angle_gamma   90.00
#
_symmetry.space_group_name_H-M   'P 1'
#
loop_
_entity.id
_entity.type
_entity.pdbx_description
1 polymer ?
#
loop_
_entity_poly.entity_id
_entity_poly.type
_entity_poly.pdbx_seq_one_letter_code
_entity_poly.pdbx_strand_id
1 'polypeptide(L)'
;MRVVITGQSMVRTTFPVTRPADLAAHAGMSRRTFTQYFRAEVGLSPGQWLTQQRVDLARQLLETTDLPVARIAERVGFGTDVTLRQHLHAAIGVSPGAYRRTFRA
;
A
#
# COMPACT_ATOMS: atom_id res chain seq x y z
N MET A 1 -21.35 -18.41 -4.89
CA MET A 1 -19.91 -18.27 -4.58
C MET A 1 -19.64 -16.82 -4.19
N ARG A 2 -19.63 -16.50 -2.89
CA ARG A 2 -19.31 -15.15 -2.40
C ARG A 2 -17.79 -15.02 -2.38
N VAL A 3 -17.22 -14.26 -3.31
CA VAL A 3 -15.81 -13.87 -3.22
C VAL A 3 -15.71 -13.02 -1.96
N VAL A 4 -15.03 -13.53 -0.94
CA VAL A 4 -14.76 -12.77 0.29
C VAL A 4 -13.69 -11.74 -0.05
N ILE A 5 -14.13 -10.57 -0.52
CA ILE A 5 -13.29 -9.39 -0.80
C ILE A 5 -12.96 -8.72 0.54
N THR A 6 -12.33 -9.44 1.45
CA THR A 6 -11.72 -8.79 2.62
C THR A 6 -10.43 -8.15 2.16
N GLY A 7 -10.17 -6.89 2.53
CA GLY A 7 -8.92 -6.20 2.19
C GLY A 7 -7.68 -7.06 2.44
N GLN A 8 -7.65 -7.84 3.53
CA GLN A 8 -6.58 -8.77 3.89
C GLN A 8 -6.37 -9.92 2.88
N SER A 9 -7.43 -10.46 2.27
CA SER A 9 -7.32 -11.52 1.26
C SER A 9 -6.71 -11.01 -0.05
N MET A 10 -6.93 -9.73 -0.38
CA MET A 10 -6.39 -9.11 -1.59
C MET A 10 -4.89 -8.77 -1.50
N VAL A 11 -4.31 -8.74 -0.29
CA VAL A 11 -2.85 -8.53 -0.10
C VAL A 11 -2.04 -9.74 -0.56
N ARG A 12 -2.61 -10.96 -0.58
CA ARG A 12 -1.86 -12.18 -0.91
C ARG A 12 -1.53 -12.33 -2.40
N THR A 13 -2.15 -11.54 -3.27
CA THR A 13 -1.92 -11.57 -4.72
C THR A 13 -1.02 -10.41 -5.17
N THR A 14 0.28 -10.72 -5.31
CA THR A 14 1.29 -9.85 -5.96
C THR A 14 1.50 -8.46 -5.32
N PHE A 15 1.04 -8.28 -4.07
CA PHE A 15 1.40 -7.11 -3.27
C PHE A 15 2.93 -7.06 -3.13
N PRO A 16 3.57 -5.89 -3.32
CA PRO A 16 3.00 -4.54 -3.25
C PRO A 16 2.96 -3.75 -4.57
N VAL A 17 3.34 -4.34 -5.70
CA VAL A 17 3.36 -3.65 -7.02
C VAL A 17 2.02 -3.70 -7.77
N THR A 18 1.00 -4.31 -7.18
CA THR A 18 -0.35 -4.46 -7.76
C THR A 18 -1.01 -3.13 -8.08
N ARG A 19 -1.63 -3.01 -9.26
CA ARG A 19 -2.47 -1.87 -9.63
C ARG A 19 -3.94 -2.15 -9.26
N PRO A 20 -4.77 -1.10 -9.07
CA PRO A 20 -6.21 -1.29 -8.85
C PRO A 20 -6.93 -2.13 -9.91
N ALA A 21 -6.45 -2.11 -11.16
CA ALA A 21 -7.01 -2.92 -12.24
C ALA A 21 -6.77 -4.42 -12.05
N ASP A 22 -5.61 -4.78 -11.52
CA ASP A 22 -5.24 -6.18 -11.27
C ASP A 22 -6.09 -6.76 -10.13
N LEU A 23 -6.42 -5.94 -9.12
CA LEU A 23 -7.36 -6.31 -8.06
C LEU A 23 -8.78 -6.58 -8.59
N ALA A 24 -9.25 -5.76 -9.53
CA ALA A 24 -10.55 -5.97 -10.15
C ALA A 24 -10.58 -7.26 -10.99
N ALA A 25 -9.52 -7.51 -11.76
CA ALA A 25 -9.36 -8.73 -12.54
C ALA A 25 -9.32 -9.98 -11.63
N HIS A 26 -8.58 -9.92 -10.52
CA HIS A 26 -8.52 -11.01 -9.54
C HIS A 26 -9.88 -11.31 -8.89
N ALA A 27 -10.69 -10.27 -8.66
CA ALA A 27 -12.05 -10.42 -8.17
C ALA A 27 -13.06 -10.90 -9.24
N GLY A 28 -12.64 -11.07 -10.50
CA GLY A 28 -13.53 -11.43 -11.62
C GLY A 28 -14.53 -10.33 -11.97
N MET A 29 -14.22 -9.07 -11.67
CA MET A 29 -15.13 -7.94 -11.80
C MET A 29 -14.61 -6.85 -12.75
N SER A 30 -15.53 -6.11 -13.37
CA SER A 30 -15.18 -4.86 -14.03
C SER A 30 -14.60 -3.87 -13.01
N ARG A 31 -13.70 -2.98 -13.46
CA ARG A 31 -13.08 -1.94 -12.60
C ARG A 31 -14.12 -1.08 -11.87
N ARG A 32 -15.24 -0.74 -12.53
CA ARG A 32 -16.31 0.08 -11.96
C ARG A 32 -17.02 -0.67 -10.83
N THR A 33 -17.49 -1.88 -11.10
CA THR A 33 -18.19 -2.74 -10.13
C THR A 33 -17.30 -3.00 -8.93
N PHE A 34 -16.03 -3.37 -9.18
CA PHE A 34 -15.05 -3.58 -8.14
C PHE A 34 -14.85 -2.34 -7.27
N THR A 35 -14.66 -1.17 -7.88
CA THR A 35 -14.44 0.07 -7.12
C THR A 35 -15.64 0.45 -6.25
N GLN A 36 -16.86 0.28 -6.75
CA GLN A 36 -18.08 0.55 -5.98
C GLN A 36 -18.25 -0.44 -4.83
N TYR A 37 -18.12 -1.73 -5.11
CA TYR A 37 -18.21 -2.78 -4.09
C TYR A 37 -17.13 -2.61 -3.02
N PHE A 38 -15.88 -2.41 -3.43
CA PHE A 38 -14.74 -2.24 -2.53
C PHE A 38 -14.91 -1.01 -1.64
N ARG A 39 -15.40 0.11 -2.19
CA ARG A 39 -15.72 1.29 -1.37
C ARG A 39 -16.85 1.04 -0.39
N ALA A 40 -17.88 0.29 -0.77
CA ALA A 40 -18.98 -0.04 0.12
C ALA A 40 -18.51 -0.96 1.28
N GLU A 41 -17.59 -1.88 1.01
CA GLU A 41 -17.09 -2.85 1.98
C GLU A 41 -15.96 -2.27 2.87
N VAL A 42 -14.98 -1.58 2.27
CA VAL A 42 -13.73 -1.13 2.92
C VAL A 42 -13.79 0.36 3.28
N GLY A 43 -14.77 1.11 2.77
CA GLY A 43 -14.91 2.55 2.98
C GLY A 43 -13.95 3.43 2.17
N LEU A 44 -12.98 2.84 1.46
CA LEU A 44 -11.95 3.54 0.70
C LEU A 44 -11.92 3.10 -0.75
N SER A 45 -11.40 3.94 -1.64
CA SER A 45 -11.12 3.48 -3.01
C SER A 45 -9.97 2.46 -3.02
N PRO A 46 -9.95 1.50 -3.96
CA PRO A 46 -8.85 0.53 -4.05
C PRO A 46 -7.47 1.16 -4.15
N GLY A 47 -7.35 2.31 -4.85
CA GLY A 47 -6.09 3.05 -4.95
C GLY A 47 -5.65 3.64 -3.61
N GLN A 48 -6.56 4.27 -2.87
CA GLN A 48 -6.26 4.82 -1.53
C GLN A 48 -5.90 3.71 -0.55
N TRP A 49 -6.64 2.61 -0.58
CA TRP A 49 -6.36 1.45 0.26
C TRP A 49 -4.99 0.85 -0.05
N LEU A 50 -4.64 0.66 -1.33
CA LEU A 50 -3.30 0.21 -1.74
C LEU A 50 -2.22 1.17 -1.23
N THR A 51 -2.40 2.48 -1.35
CA THR A 51 -1.45 3.46 -0.82
C THR A 51 -1.26 3.31 0.69
N GLN A 52 -2.33 3.11 1.47
CA GLN A 52 -2.23 2.87 2.91
C GLN A 52 -1.44 1.60 3.22
N GLN A 53 -1.79 0.48 2.57
CA GLN A 53 -1.07 -0.78 2.76
C GLN A 53 0.43 -0.65 2.42
N ARG A 54 0.77 0.08 1.36
CA ARG A 54 2.16 0.35 0.97
C ARG A 54 2.91 1.20 1.98
N VAL A 55 2.25 2.21 2.55
CA VAL A 55 2.81 3.03 3.63
C VAL A 55 3.05 2.17 4.87
N ASP A 56 2.10 1.32 5.26
CA ASP A 56 2.25 0.45 6.43
C ASP A 56 3.41 -0.54 6.24
N LEU A 57 3.55 -1.14 5.06
CA LEU A 57 4.71 -1.97 4.74
C LEU A 57 6.02 -1.16 4.76
N ALA A 58 6.01 0.08 4.27
CA ALA A 58 7.20 0.93 4.30
C ALA A 58 7.64 1.23 5.74
N ARG A 59 6.68 1.48 6.66
CA ARG A 59 6.95 1.67 8.08
C ARG A 59 7.58 0.43 8.69
N GLN A 60 6.99 -0.74 8.46
CA GLN A 60 7.56 -2.02 8.91
C GLN A 60 8.99 -2.22 8.40
N LEU A 61 9.27 -1.92 7.13
CA LEU A 61 10.63 -2.06 6.59
C LEU A 61 11.60 -1.02 7.14
N LEU A 62 11.16 0.21 7.44
CA LEU A 62 11.98 1.24 8.08
C LEU A 62 12.35 0.85 9.51
N GLU A 63 11.43 0.19 10.22
CA GLU A 63 11.62 -0.31 11.59
C GLU A 63 12.48 -1.56 11.62
N THR A 64 12.27 -2.51 10.70
CA THR A 64 12.90 -3.85 10.73
C THR A 64 14.18 -3.97 9.91
N THR A 65 14.44 -3.06 8.95
CA THR A 65 15.63 -3.13 8.08
C THR A 65 16.44 -1.82 8.01
N ASP A 66 17.74 -1.96 7.69
CA ASP A 66 18.65 -0.85 7.37
C ASP A 66 18.65 -0.46 5.89
N LEU A 67 17.67 -0.92 5.12
CA LEU A 67 17.62 -0.67 3.68
C LEU A 67 17.60 0.84 3.38
N PRO A 68 18.30 1.30 2.32
CA PRO A 68 18.14 2.66 1.83
C PRO A 68 16.68 2.95 1.46
N VAL A 69 16.23 4.19 1.69
CA VAL A 69 14.84 4.61 1.42
C VAL A 69 14.44 4.34 -0.04
N ALA A 70 15.36 4.49 -0.99
CA ALA A 70 15.13 4.16 -2.40
C ALA A 70 14.78 2.68 -2.61
N ARG A 71 15.49 1.76 -1.93
CA ARG A 71 15.22 0.32 -2.01
C ARG A 71 13.90 -0.05 -1.34
N ILE A 72 13.54 0.64 -0.26
CA ILE A 72 12.22 0.47 0.36
C ILE A 72 11.13 0.92 -0.62
N ALA A 73 11.29 2.07 -1.26
CA ALA A 73 10.30 2.60 -2.21
C ALA A 73 10.03 1.65 -3.39
N GLU A 74 11.07 1.05 -3.95
CA GLU A 74 10.93 0.00 -4.96
C GLU A 74 10.19 -1.22 -4.39
N ARG A 75 10.62 -1.70 -3.23
CA ARG A 75 10.05 -2.89 -2.59
C ARG A 75 8.60 -2.75 -2.22
N VAL A 76 8.11 -1.56 -1.87
CA VAL A 76 6.71 -1.32 -1.52
C VAL A 76 5.88 -0.80 -2.70
N GLY A 77 6.45 -0.69 -3.90
CA GLY A 77 5.71 -0.32 -5.11
C GLY A 77 5.43 1.18 -5.29
N PHE A 78 6.19 2.07 -4.64
CA PHE A 78 6.21 3.51 -4.95
C PHE A 78 7.21 3.88 -6.07
N GLY A 79 8.15 2.99 -6.38
CA GLY A 79 9.11 3.14 -7.46
C GLY A 79 10.30 4.05 -7.12
N THR A 80 10.07 5.23 -6.54
CA THR A 80 11.14 6.18 -6.17
C THR A 80 11.03 6.63 -4.72
N ASP A 81 12.16 7.01 -4.14
CA ASP A 81 12.23 7.54 -2.77
C ASP A 81 11.44 8.84 -2.61
N VAL A 82 11.39 9.69 -3.64
CA VAL A 82 10.58 10.92 -3.67
C VAL A 82 9.10 10.59 -3.48
N THR A 83 8.56 9.66 -4.26
CA THR A 83 7.15 9.25 -4.18
C THR A 83 6.84 8.62 -2.83
N LEU A 84 7.72 7.76 -2.30
CA LEU A 84 7.57 7.20 -0.95
C LEU A 84 7.56 8.31 0.10
N ARG A 85 8.48 9.28 0.04
CA ARG A 85 8.54 10.39 1.00
C ARG A 85 7.26 11.21 0.99
N GLN A 86 6.71 11.52 -0.18
CA GLN A 86 5.46 12.26 -0.32
C GLN A 86 4.29 11.51 0.34
N HIS A 87 4.13 10.23 0.03
CA HIS A 87 3.05 9.43 0.61
C HIS A 87 3.23 9.17 2.10
N LEU A 88 4.45 8.91 2.56
CA LEU A 88 4.74 8.72 3.99
C LEU A 88 4.44 10.02 4.75
N HIS A 89 4.94 11.16 4.26
CA HIS A 89 4.69 12.45 4.89
C HIS A 89 3.19 12.79 4.90
N ALA A 90 2.46 12.54 3.81
CA ALA A 90 1.02 12.76 3.77
C ALA A 90 0.24 11.86 4.75
N ALA A 91 0.74 10.65 5.03
CA ALA A 91 0.07 9.68 5.90
C ALA A 91 0.41 9.85 7.40
N ILE A 92 1.66 10.15 7.73
CA ILE A 92 2.16 10.15 9.12
C ILE A 92 2.87 11.46 9.54
N GLY A 93 2.97 12.44 8.65
CA GLY A 93 3.51 13.77 8.97
C GLY A 93 5.03 13.84 9.14
N VAL A 94 5.77 12.76 8.87
CA VAL A 94 7.24 12.73 9.04
C VAL A 94 7.94 12.08 7.85
N SER A 95 9.20 12.47 7.63
CA SER A 95 10.03 11.86 6.58
C SER A 95 10.51 10.45 6.99
N PRO A 96 10.82 9.55 6.04
CA PRO A 96 11.31 8.21 6.34
C PRO A 96 12.55 8.20 7.24
N GLY A 97 13.47 9.15 7.04
CA GLY A 97 14.68 9.27 7.84
C GLY A 97 14.41 9.75 9.27
N ALA A 98 13.48 10.70 9.44
CA ALA A 98 13.03 11.11 10.77
C ALA A 98 12.33 9.94 11.49
N TYR A 99 11.42 9.25 10.79
CA TYR A 99 10.75 8.06 11.31
C TYR A 99 11.75 7.00 11.78
N ARG A 100 12.72 6.63 10.95
CA ARG A 100 13.75 5.65 11.33
C ARG A 100 14.52 6.05 12.59
N ARG A 101 14.87 7.32 12.74
CA ARG A 101 15.58 7.81 13.94
C ARG A 101 14.73 7.72 15.21
N THR A 102 13.42 7.98 15.11
CA THR A 102 12.52 7.93 16.27
C THR A 102 12.26 6.50 16.75
N PHE A 103 12.16 5.53 15.82
CA PHE A 103 11.77 4.15 16.15
C PHE A 103 12.94 3.17 16.31
N ARG A 104 14.16 3.55 15.94
CA ARG A 104 15.39 2.74 16.14
C ARG A 104 16.33 3.31 17.22
N ALA A 105 15.85 4.24 18.04
CA ALA A 105 16.61 4.79 19.15
C ALA A 105 16.81 3.75 20.27
#